data_AF-A0A060W220-F1
#
_entry.id   AF-A0A060W220-F1
#
_cell.length_a   1.000
_cell.length_b   1.000
_cell.length_c   1.000
_cell.angle_alpha   90.00
_cell.angle_beta   90.00
_cell.angle_gamma   90.00
#
_symmetry.space_group_name_H-M   'P 1'
#
loop_
_entity.id
_entity.type
_entity.pdbx_description
1 polymer ?
#
loop_
_entity_poly.entity_id
_entity_poly.type
_entity_poly.pdbx_seq_one_letter_code
_entity_poly.pdbx_strand_id
1 'polypeptide(L)'
;MISACVFPTIMHGGGGVMVWGCFSGDTVCDLFRIQGTLNQHGYHSILQRYAIPSGLGLVVFQQDNDPTHLLAVQGLFYQEGDAASDDLAFTIPRPQPN
;
A
#
# COMPACT_ATOMS: atom_id res chain seq x y z
N MET A 1 43.30 13.71 6.01
CA MET A 1 42.34 14.81 5.80
C MET A 1 41.67 14.59 4.45
N ILE A 2 40.44 14.08 4.43
CA ILE A 2 39.62 14.05 3.21
C ILE A 2 38.70 15.27 3.25
N SER A 3 38.96 16.19 2.33
CA SER A 3 38.34 17.50 2.24
C SER A 3 37.01 17.42 1.51
N ALA A 4 35.96 17.90 2.17
CA ALA A 4 34.77 18.59 1.65
C ALA A 4 34.46 18.53 0.14
N CYS A 5 33.94 17.40 -0.36
CA CYS A 5 33.30 17.32 -1.68
C CYS A 5 32.07 16.40 -1.67
N VAL A 6 31.18 16.58 -0.71
CA VAL A 6 29.85 15.94 -0.76
C VAL A 6 28.83 17.04 -0.52
N PHE A 7 28.05 17.35 -1.55
CA PHE A 7 26.97 18.31 -1.45
C PHE A 7 25.73 17.61 -0.86
N PRO A 8 24.98 18.25 0.04
CA PRO A 8 23.73 17.67 0.53
C PRO A 8 22.77 17.44 -0.65
N THR A 9 22.33 16.20 -0.83
CA THR A 9 21.28 15.83 -1.78
C THR A 9 20.13 15.17 -1.03
N ILE A 10 18.90 15.44 -1.48
CA ILE A 10 17.68 14.85 -0.88
C ILE A 10 17.60 13.35 -1.20
N MET A 11 18.05 12.94 -2.38
CA MET A 11 18.14 11.54 -2.80
C MET A 11 19.51 11.28 -3.42
N HIS A 12 20.07 10.11 -3.13
CA HIS A 12 21.32 9.66 -3.74
C HIS A 12 21.03 8.89 -5.04
N GLY A 13 21.96 8.92 -6.00
CA GLY A 13 21.75 8.45 -7.39
C GLY A 13 21.63 6.93 -7.62
N GLY A 14 21.33 6.14 -6.58
CA GLY A 14 21.23 4.67 -6.66
C GLY A 14 19.83 4.10 -6.95
N GLY A 15 18.83 4.96 -7.12
CA GLY A 15 17.42 4.56 -7.24
C GLY A 15 16.81 4.14 -5.89
N GLY A 16 15.61 3.55 -5.94
CA GLY A 16 14.87 3.11 -4.76
C GLY A 16 14.17 1.76 -4.97
N VAL A 17 13.81 1.09 -3.88
CA VAL A 17 13.00 -0.13 -3.90
C VAL A 17 11.62 0.20 -3.37
N MET A 18 10.59 -0.18 -4.14
CA MET A 18 9.20 -0.08 -3.71
C MET A 18 8.73 -1.44 -3.18
N VAL A 19 8.06 -1.44 -2.05
CA VAL A 19 7.52 -2.65 -1.40
C VAL A 19 6.09 -2.39 -0.94
N TRP A 20 5.29 -3.45 -0.86
CA TRP A 20 3.95 -3.46 -0.25
C TRP A 20 3.93 -4.51 0.84
N GLY A 21 3.22 -4.25 1.94
CA GLY A 21 2.96 -5.25 2.97
C GLY A 21 1.80 -4.83 3.86
N CYS A 22 1.24 -5.79 4.60
CA CYS A 22 0.29 -5.51 5.69
C CYS A 22 0.79 -6.06 7.02
N PHE A 23 0.19 -5.60 8.11
CA PHE A 23 0.38 -6.16 9.44
C PHE A 23 -0.87 -5.92 10.27
N SER A 24 -1.07 -6.75 11.29
CA SER A 24 -2.06 -6.58 12.35
C SER A 24 -1.34 -6.39 13.68
N GLY A 25 -2.09 -6.15 14.76
CA GLY A 25 -1.52 -6.03 16.10
C GLY A 25 -0.70 -7.26 16.54
N ASP A 26 -1.10 -8.45 16.06
CA ASP A 26 -0.54 -9.72 16.51
C ASP A 26 0.30 -10.44 15.44
N THR A 27 0.17 -10.05 14.16
CA THR A 27 0.77 -10.79 13.03
C THR A 27 1.32 -9.85 11.97
N VAL A 28 2.49 -10.17 11.42
CA VAL A 28 3.03 -9.49 10.23
C VAL A 28 2.60 -10.28 8.98
N CYS A 29 2.02 -9.61 7.99
CA CYS A 29 1.71 -10.22 6.70
C CYS A 29 2.94 -10.26 5.78
N ASP A 30 2.79 -10.87 4.61
CA ASP A 30 3.82 -10.90 3.58
C ASP A 30 4.26 -9.49 3.12
N LEU A 31 5.56 -9.34 2.91
CA LEU A 31 6.18 -8.17 2.29
C LEU A 31 6.54 -8.49 0.83
N PHE A 32 5.90 -7.79 -0.10
CA PHE A 32 6.05 -7.98 -1.54
C PHE A 32 6.86 -6.85 -2.17
N ARG A 33 7.93 -7.21 -2.89
CA ARG A 33 8.71 -6.23 -3.67
C ARG A 33 8.02 -5.90 -4.98
N ILE A 34 7.75 -4.62 -5.20
CA ILE A 34 7.17 -4.10 -6.43
C ILE A 34 8.28 -3.79 -7.44
N GLN A 35 8.10 -4.26 -8.68
CA GLN A 35 8.95 -3.89 -9.80
C GLN A 35 8.36 -2.67 -10.51
N GLY A 36 9.08 -1.56 -10.51
CA GLY A 36 8.61 -0.31 -11.11
C GLY A 36 7.58 0.42 -10.25
N THR A 37 6.67 1.15 -10.90
CA THR A 37 5.60 1.90 -10.25
C THR A 37 4.35 1.06 -10.10
N LEU A 38 3.78 1.04 -8.90
CA LEU A 38 2.53 0.33 -8.63
C LEU A 38 1.35 1.02 -9.34
N ASN A 39 0.55 0.24 -10.06
CA ASN A 39 -0.69 0.70 -10.69
C ASN A 39 -1.90 -0.03 -10.10
N GLN A 40 -3.10 0.36 -10.52
CA GLN A 40 -4.36 -0.13 -9.95
C GLN A 40 -4.49 -1.66 -10.06
N HIS A 41 -4.16 -2.21 -11.23
CA HIS A 41 -4.25 -3.64 -11.48
C HIS A 41 -3.22 -4.43 -10.66
N GLY A 42 -2.01 -3.88 -10.52
CA GLY A 42 -0.97 -4.43 -9.66
C GLY A 42 -1.41 -4.44 -8.21
N TYR A 43 -1.98 -3.34 -7.72
CA TYR A 43 -2.50 -3.23 -6.36
C TYR A 43 -3.63 -4.25 -6.11
N HIS A 44 -4.61 -4.32 -7.01
CA HIS A 44 -5.68 -5.31 -6.95
C HIS A 44 -5.16 -6.76 -6.87
N SER A 45 -4.17 -7.10 -7.70
CA SER A 45 -3.57 -8.44 -7.68
C SER A 45 -2.86 -8.76 -6.35
N ILE A 46 -2.23 -7.75 -5.74
CA ILE A 46 -1.55 -7.88 -4.45
C ILE A 46 -2.59 -8.08 -3.34
N LEU A 47 -3.70 -7.34 -3.36
CA LEU A 47 -4.78 -7.52 -2.40
C LEU A 47 -5.38 -8.93 -2.47
N GLN A 48 -5.73 -9.41 -3.66
CA GLN A 48 -6.31 -10.75 -3.83
C GLN A 48 -5.36 -11.87 -3.38
N ARG A 49 -4.06 -11.70 -3.65
CA ARG A 49 -3.08 -12.77 -3.43
C ARG A 49 -2.50 -12.78 -2.02
N TYR A 50 -2.36 -11.62 -1.39
CA TYR A 50 -1.66 -11.48 -0.11
C TYR A 50 -2.56 -10.91 0.98
N ALA A 51 -3.35 -9.86 0.70
CA ALA A 51 -4.18 -9.21 1.72
C ALA A 51 -5.37 -10.09 2.16
N ILE A 52 -6.21 -10.56 1.22
CA ILE A 52 -7.39 -11.37 1.54
C ILE A 52 -7.02 -12.65 2.28
N PRO A 53 -6.03 -13.45 1.84
CA PRO A 53 -5.65 -14.67 2.56
C PRO A 53 -5.03 -14.40 3.93
N SER A 54 -4.32 -13.27 4.10
CA SER A 54 -3.82 -12.84 5.41
C SER A 54 -4.92 -12.33 6.34
N GLY A 55 -6.11 -12.05 5.81
CA GLY A 55 -7.23 -11.41 6.48
C GLY A 55 -8.07 -12.31 7.40
N LEU A 56 -7.62 -13.53 7.72
CA LEU A 56 -8.17 -14.29 8.85
C LEU A 56 -7.86 -13.55 10.17
N GLY A 57 -8.65 -12.51 10.47
CA GLY A 57 -8.55 -11.65 11.66
C GLY A 57 -8.56 -10.14 11.41
N LEU A 58 -8.52 -9.67 10.15
CA LEU A 58 -8.56 -8.24 9.84
C LEU A 58 -10.01 -7.80 9.62
N VAL A 59 -10.64 -7.28 10.67
CA VAL A 59 -12.02 -6.74 10.61
C VAL A 59 -12.07 -5.40 9.85
N VAL A 60 -10.95 -4.67 9.78
CA VAL A 60 -10.83 -3.38 9.08
C VAL A 60 -9.49 -3.34 8.33
N PHE A 61 -9.51 -3.04 7.04
CA PHE A 61 -8.31 -2.84 6.22
C PHE A 61 -8.02 -1.34 6.08
N GLN A 62 -6.91 -0.90 6.67
CA GLN A 62 -6.48 0.50 6.64
C GLN A 62 -5.44 0.73 5.53
N GLN A 63 -5.67 1.75 4.71
CA GLN A 63 -4.76 2.17 3.63
C GLN A 63 -4.78 3.69 3.41
N ASP A 64 -3.86 4.19 2.59
CA ASP A 64 -3.79 5.60 2.19
C ASP A 64 -4.79 5.94 1.08
N ASN A 65 -5.16 7.23 0.99
CA ASN A 65 -6.15 7.73 0.03
C ASN A 65 -5.58 7.94 -1.39
N ASP A 66 -4.71 7.04 -1.87
CA ASP A 66 -4.20 7.14 -3.24
C ASP A 66 -5.31 6.74 -4.24
N PRO A 67 -5.57 7.53 -5.31
CA PRO A 67 -6.62 7.22 -6.28
C PRO A 67 -6.49 5.82 -6.88
N THR A 68 -5.26 5.33 -7.05
CA THR A 68 -4.95 3.99 -7.56
C THR A 68 -5.45 2.91 -6.62
N HIS A 69 -5.33 3.13 -5.31
CA HIS A 69 -5.72 2.19 -4.27
C HIS A 69 -7.25 2.18 -4.10
N LEU A 70 -7.88 3.36 -4.08
CA LEU A 70 -9.34 3.48 -4.01
C LEU A 70 -10.05 2.73 -5.14
N LEU A 71 -9.61 2.97 -6.39
CA LEU A 71 -10.23 2.35 -7.55
C LEU A 71 -10.00 0.83 -7.59
N ALA A 72 -8.84 0.36 -7.09
CA ALA A 72 -8.55 -1.06 -7.01
C ALA A 72 -9.44 -1.74 -5.96
N VAL A 73 -9.62 -1.12 -4.79
CA VAL A 73 -10.44 -1.63 -3.69
C VAL A 73 -11.91 -1.69 -4.08
N GLN A 74 -12.43 -0.64 -4.74
CA GLN A 74 -13.77 -0.68 -5.32
C GLN A 74 -13.92 -1.87 -6.27
N GLY A 75 -13.00 -2.04 -7.22
CA GLY A 75 -13.03 -3.17 -8.15
C GLY A 75 -12.99 -4.54 -7.48
N LEU A 76 -12.26 -4.65 -6.37
CA LEU A 76 -12.12 -5.88 -5.57
C LEU A 76 -13.45 -6.26 -4.89
N PHE A 77 -14.06 -5.31 -4.17
CA PHE A 77 -15.31 -5.56 -3.43
C PHE A 77 -16.54 -5.69 -4.32
N TYR A 78 -16.58 -5.01 -5.47
CA TYR A 78 -17.67 -5.20 -6.46
C TYR A 78 -17.73 -6.63 -7.02
N GLN A 79 -16.58 -7.32 -7.13
CA GLN A 79 -16.51 -8.69 -7.66
C GLN A 79 -16.85 -9.75 -6.60
N GLU A 80 -16.70 -9.41 -5.31
CA GLU A 80 -16.89 -10.36 -4.20
C GLU A 80 -18.36 -10.41 -3.69
N GLY A 81 -19.19 -9.42 -4.07
CA GLY A 81 -20.64 -9.45 -3.81
C GLY A 81 -21.07 -9.08 -2.40
N ASP A 82 -20.16 -8.57 -1.56
CA ASP A 82 -20.44 -8.20 -0.17
C ASP A 82 -20.76 -6.71 -0.02
N ALA A 83 -21.88 -6.41 0.65
CA ALA A 83 -22.35 -5.05 0.95
C ALA A 83 -21.49 -4.31 2.01
N ALA A 84 -20.27 -4.79 2.26
CA ALA A 84 -19.35 -4.30 3.27
C ALA A 84 -18.30 -3.30 2.72
N SER A 85 -18.41 -2.92 1.44
CA SER A 85 -17.52 -1.95 0.76
C SER A 85 -17.31 -0.64 1.54
N ASP A 86 -18.34 -0.17 2.24
CA ASP A 86 -18.29 1.12 2.93
C ASP A 86 -17.74 1.03 4.36
N ASP A 87 -17.73 -0.17 4.97
CA ASP A 87 -17.30 -0.38 6.36
C ASP A 87 -15.91 -1.03 6.50
N LEU A 88 -15.38 -1.68 5.45
CA LEU A 88 -14.13 -2.46 5.53
C LEU A 88 -12.85 -1.70 5.11
N ALA A 89 -12.98 -0.57 4.42
CA ALA A 89 -11.85 0.24 3.94
C ALA A 89 -11.74 1.56 4.71
N PHE A 90 -11.07 1.56 5.86
CA PHE A 90 -10.75 2.81 6.54
C PHE A 90 -9.60 3.51 5.82
N THR A 91 -9.92 4.51 5.00
CA THR A 91 -8.92 5.32 4.32
C THR A 91 -8.45 6.45 5.22
N ILE A 92 -7.13 6.59 5.43
CA ILE A 92 -6.60 7.71 6.20
C ILE A 92 -6.75 9.00 5.37
N PRO A 93 -7.37 10.06 5.91
CA PRO A 93 -7.47 11.35 5.23
C PRO A 93 -6.07 11.89 4.90
N ARG A 94 -5.87 12.40 3.68
CA ARG A 94 -4.61 13.10 3.38
C ARG A 94 -4.49 14.35 4.27
N PRO A 95 -3.33 14.58 4.91
CA PRO A 95 -3.05 15.88 5.50
C PRO A 95 -3.16 16.94 4.41
N GLN A 96 -3.95 17.99 4.64
CA GLN A 96 -3.98 19.13 3.73
C GLN A 96 -2.61 19.81 3.80
N PRO A 97 -2.02 20.23 2.67
CA PRO A 97 -0.82 21.04 2.71
C PRO A 97 -1.12 22.35 3.46
N ASN A 98 -0.19 22.74 4.33
CA ASN A 98 -0.24 24.01 5.07
C ASN A 98 -0.24 25.22 4.13
#